data_AF-A0A965LB95-F1
#
_entry.id   AF-A0A965LB95-F1
#
_cell.length_a   1.000
_cell.length_b   1.000
_cell.length_c   1.000
_cell.angle_alpha   90.00
_cell.angle_beta   90.00
_cell.angle_gamma   90.00
#
_symmetry.space_group_name_H-M   'P 1'
#
loop_
_entity.id
_entity.type
_entity.pdbx_description
1 polymer ?
#
loop_
_entity_poly.entity_id
_entity_poly.type
_entity_poly.pdbx_seq_one_letter_code
_entity_poly.pdbx_strand_id
1 'polypeptide(L)'
;MSPAELAAWLLSLPVVLDGHGHPIPRSSEVSSAIAVVALEQSYIDARVMAATLDVLAAHEGAYRLGSRGDRGRSCGTFQTACWKTPMDGAELAVRQARLAVAEWRRAVDRCPEHPVWAYASGKCAASWVARRYEQEIRAAVTP
;
A
#
# COMPACT_ATOMS: atom_id res chain seq x y z
N MET A 1 10.54 -4.79 -18.54
CA MET A 1 9.12 -5.04 -18.23
C MET A 1 8.36 -3.76 -18.49
N SER A 2 7.31 -3.81 -19.31
CA SER A 2 6.41 -2.69 -19.58
C SER A 2 5.39 -2.51 -18.44
N PRO A 3 4.72 -1.34 -18.34
CA PRO A 3 3.63 -1.16 -17.39
C PRO A 3 2.51 -2.20 -17.54
N ALA A 4 2.15 -2.57 -18.77
CA ALA A 4 1.12 -3.58 -19.02
C ALA A 4 1.53 -4.98 -18.54
N GLU A 5 2.80 -5.36 -18.73
CA GLU A 5 3.33 -6.64 -18.24
C GLU A 5 3.34 -6.70 -16.70
N LEU A 6 3.73 -5.61 -16.03
CA LEU A 6 3.74 -5.55 -14.58
C LEU A 6 2.32 -5.54 -13.99
N ALA A 7 1.38 -4.85 -14.63
CA ALA A 7 -0.03 -4.86 -14.24
C ALA A 7 -0.65 -6.25 -14.42
N ALA A 8 -0.36 -6.94 -15.53
CA ALA A 8 -0.81 -8.31 -15.76
C ALA A 8 -0.22 -9.28 -14.72
N TRP A 9 1.04 -9.09 -14.33
CA TRP A 9 1.65 -9.83 -13.24
C TRP A 9 0.96 -9.58 -11.89
N LEU A 10 0.63 -8.34 -11.52
CA LEU A 10 -0.14 -8.06 -10.29
C LEU A 10 -1.51 -8.74 -10.29
N LEU A 11 -2.21 -8.71 -11.43
CA LEU A 11 -3.51 -9.33 -11.58
C LEU A 11 -3.46 -10.86 -11.53
N SER A 12 -2.29 -11.48 -11.78
CA SER A 12 -2.11 -12.93 -11.67
C SER A 12 -1.68 -13.38 -10.27
N LEU A 13 -1.33 -12.46 -9.36
CA LEU A 13 -1.04 -12.80 -7.97
C LEU A 13 -2.29 -13.31 -7.25
N PRO A 14 -2.12 -14.17 -6.22
CA PRO A 14 -3.22 -14.57 -5.35
C PRO A 14 -4.04 -13.38 -4.85
N VAL A 15 -5.34 -13.59 -4.71
CA VAL A 15 -6.26 -12.57 -4.21
C VAL A 15 -6.00 -12.35 -2.72
N VAL A 16 -5.93 -11.08 -2.31
CA VAL A 16 -5.83 -10.71 -0.89
C VAL A 16 -7.20 -10.93 -0.24
N LEU A 17 -7.21 -11.48 0.96
CA LEU A 17 -8.44 -11.69 1.75
C LEU A 17 -8.59 -10.60 2.81
N ASP A 18 -9.83 -10.25 3.14
CA ASP A 18 -10.14 -9.37 4.27
C ASP A 18 -10.04 -10.12 5.62
N GLY A 19 -10.28 -9.41 6.72
CA GLY A 19 -10.25 -9.99 8.07
C GLY A 19 -11.31 -11.07 8.34
N HIS A 20 -12.25 -11.29 7.42
CA HIS A 20 -13.28 -12.34 7.48
C HIS A 20 -13.01 -13.47 6.47
N GLY A 21 -11.88 -13.41 5.73
CA GLY A 21 -11.54 -14.38 4.69
C GLY A 21 -12.24 -14.14 3.35
N HIS A 22 -12.92 -13.01 3.16
CA HIS A 22 -13.53 -12.68 1.87
C HIS A 22 -12.49 -12.13 0.89
N PRO A 23 -12.54 -12.53 -0.39
CA PRO A 23 -11.66 -11.98 -1.40
C PRO A 23 -11.88 -10.48 -1.60
N ILE A 24 -10.78 -9.71 -1.63
CA ILE A 24 -10.77 -8.29 -1.99
C ILE A 24 -10.47 -8.21 -3.51
N PRO A 25 -11.46 -7.91 -4.35
CA PRO A 25 -11.28 -7.91 -5.80
C PRO A 25 -10.30 -6.81 -6.22
N ARG A 26 -9.24 -7.20 -6.92
CA ARG A 26 -8.21 -6.28 -7.41
C ARG A 26 -8.77 -5.46 -8.59
N SER A 27 -8.66 -4.14 -8.50
CA SER A 27 -9.06 -3.23 -9.59
C SER A 27 -7.99 -3.21 -10.68
N SER A 28 -8.38 -3.43 -11.94
CA SER A 28 -7.48 -3.32 -13.09
C SER A 28 -6.94 -1.90 -13.27
N GLU A 29 -7.76 -0.88 -13.01
CA GLU A 29 -7.38 0.52 -13.05
C GLU A 29 -6.28 0.83 -12.02
N VAL A 30 -6.50 0.42 -10.76
CA VAL A 30 -5.52 0.62 -9.68
C VAL A 30 -4.25 -0.19 -9.95
N SER A 31 -4.36 -1.44 -10.41
CA SER A 31 -3.19 -2.28 -10.73
C SER A 31 -2.35 -1.67 -11.84
N SER A 32 -2.98 -1.10 -12.86
CA SER A 32 -2.30 -0.40 -13.96
C SER A 32 -1.58 0.85 -13.44
N ALA A 33 -2.23 1.63 -12.56
CA ALA A 33 -1.61 2.79 -11.93
C ALA A 33 -0.41 2.42 -11.05
N ILE A 34 -0.54 1.36 -10.24
CA ILE A 34 0.57 0.82 -9.44
C ILE A 34 1.74 0.43 -10.34
N ALA A 35 1.48 -0.29 -11.43
CA ALA A 35 2.52 -0.73 -12.35
C ALA A 35 3.30 0.44 -12.98
N VAL A 36 2.59 1.50 -13.41
CA VAL A 36 3.22 2.73 -13.92
C VAL A 36 4.12 3.33 -12.85
N VAL A 37 3.60 3.57 -11.66
CA VAL A 37 4.33 4.27 -10.60
C VAL A 37 5.49 3.43 -10.05
N ALA A 38 5.35 2.12 -9.98
CA ALA A 38 6.41 1.22 -9.52
C ALA A 38 7.63 1.24 -10.46
N LEU A 39 7.41 1.32 -11.78
CA LEU A 39 8.49 1.43 -12.77
C LEU A 39 9.19 2.79 -12.74
N GLU A 40 8.57 3.83 -12.19
CA GLU A 40 9.21 5.14 -11.96
C GLU A 40 10.21 5.11 -10.80
N GLN A 41 10.19 4.07 -9.95
CA GLN A 41 11.02 4.01 -8.74
C GLN A 41 12.36 3.32 -9.02
N SER A 42 13.43 4.09 -9.24
CA SER A 42 14.76 3.55 -9.55
C SER A 42 15.53 2.98 -8.35
N TYR A 43 15.09 3.25 -7.12
CA TYR A 43 15.78 2.86 -5.88
C TYR A 43 15.33 1.51 -5.31
N ILE A 44 14.33 0.88 -5.92
CA ILE A 44 13.75 -0.38 -5.47
C ILE A 44 13.30 -1.20 -6.69
N ASP A 45 13.36 -2.51 -6.59
CA ASP A 45 12.82 -3.37 -7.65
C ASP A 45 11.34 -3.09 -7.90
N ALA A 46 10.95 -2.96 -9.18
CA ALA A 46 9.60 -2.56 -9.55
C ALA A 46 8.55 -3.59 -9.11
N ARG A 47 8.86 -4.89 -9.06
CA ARG A 47 7.92 -5.90 -8.55
C ARG A 47 7.73 -5.80 -7.05
N VAL A 48 8.81 -5.51 -6.31
CA VAL A 48 8.73 -5.28 -4.86
C VAL A 48 7.88 -4.05 -4.54
N MET A 49 8.11 -2.93 -5.24
CA MET A 49 7.29 -1.74 -5.05
C MET A 49 5.83 -1.98 -5.46
N ALA A 50 5.61 -2.64 -6.59
CA ALA A 50 4.27 -2.98 -7.06
C ALA A 50 3.51 -3.86 -6.05
N ALA A 51 4.12 -4.94 -5.56
CA ALA A 51 3.54 -5.80 -4.52
C ALA A 51 3.28 -5.03 -3.21
N THR A 52 4.17 -4.13 -2.82
CA THR A 52 4.00 -3.29 -1.63
C THR A 52 2.76 -2.40 -1.75
N LEU A 53 2.65 -1.64 -2.86
CA LEU A 53 1.50 -0.78 -3.11
C LEU A 53 0.20 -1.58 -3.25
N ASP A 54 0.28 -2.76 -3.84
CA ASP A 54 -0.85 -3.64 -4.04
C ASP A 54 -1.46 -4.14 -2.71
N VAL A 55 -0.60 -4.58 -1.78
CA VAL A 55 -1.00 -4.92 -0.40
C VAL A 55 -1.60 -3.71 0.30
N LEU A 56 -0.99 -2.52 0.18
CA LEU A 56 -1.54 -1.29 0.75
C LEU A 56 -2.92 -0.96 0.16
N ALA A 57 -3.07 -1.03 -1.16
CA ALA A 57 -4.35 -0.77 -1.84
C ALA A 57 -5.46 -1.71 -1.38
N ALA A 58 -5.13 -2.99 -1.17
CA ALA A 58 -6.06 -3.98 -0.65
C ALA A 58 -6.49 -3.67 0.80
N HIS A 59 -5.53 -3.48 1.70
CA HIS A 59 -5.80 -3.33 3.14
C HIS A 59 -6.39 -1.98 3.51
N GLU A 60 -5.96 -0.91 2.85
CA GLU A 60 -6.32 0.45 3.22
C GLU A 60 -7.66 0.85 2.59
N GLY A 61 -7.80 0.68 1.27
CA GLY A 61 -8.96 1.18 0.53
C GLY A 61 -9.81 0.12 -0.14
N ALA A 62 -9.41 -1.16 -0.08
CA ALA A 62 -9.99 -2.24 -0.89
C ALA A 62 -10.02 -1.88 -2.39
N TYR A 63 -8.94 -1.27 -2.90
CA TYR A 63 -8.80 -0.75 -4.27
C TYR A 63 -9.83 0.30 -4.70
N ARG A 64 -10.62 0.87 -3.78
CA ARG A 64 -11.61 1.90 -4.11
C ARG A 64 -10.96 3.28 -4.10
N LEU A 65 -10.95 3.93 -5.26
CA LEU A 65 -10.41 5.29 -5.44
C LEU A 65 -11.14 6.36 -4.60
N GLY A 66 -12.41 6.13 -4.28
CA GLY A 66 -13.24 7.04 -3.48
C GLY A 66 -13.28 6.74 -1.98
N SER A 67 -12.49 5.79 -1.47
CA SER A 67 -12.53 5.40 -0.05
C SER A 67 -12.24 6.58 0.87
N ARG A 68 -12.95 6.64 2.00
CA ARG A 68 -12.72 7.59 3.09
C ARG A 68 -12.67 6.83 4.42
N GLY A 69 -11.59 7.03 5.15
CA GLY A 69 -11.34 6.43 6.47
C GLY A 69 -11.09 7.48 7.53
N ASP A 70 -10.82 7.03 8.76
CA ASP A 70 -10.43 7.88 9.90
C ASP A 70 -11.32 9.10 10.16
N ARG A 71 -12.64 8.92 9.98
CA ARG A 71 -13.65 9.98 10.06
C ARG A 71 -13.42 11.10 9.03
N GLY A 72 -12.99 10.73 7.82
CA GLY A 72 -12.72 11.64 6.71
C GLY A 72 -11.34 12.29 6.73
N ARG A 73 -10.39 11.73 7.48
CA ARG A 73 -9.00 12.23 7.55
C ARG A 73 -8.08 11.52 6.57
N SER A 74 -8.40 10.30 6.19
CA SER A 74 -7.71 9.50 5.17
C SER A 74 -8.64 9.23 3.99
N CYS A 75 -8.07 9.31 2.78
CA CYS A 75 -8.82 9.23 1.53
C CYS A 75 -8.05 8.43 0.48
N GLY A 76 -8.79 7.92 -0.50
CA GLY A 76 -8.25 7.23 -1.67
C GLY A 76 -7.95 5.76 -1.42
N THR A 77 -7.48 5.08 -2.47
CA THR A 77 -7.15 3.65 -2.44
C THR A 77 -6.12 3.30 -1.36
N PHE A 78 -5.17 4.20 -1.09
CA PHE A 78 -4.06 3.95 -0.17
C PHE A 78 -4.24 4.65 1.19
N GLN A 79 -5.43 5.20 1.46
CA GLN A 79 -5.80 5.92 2.69
C GLN A 79 -4.77 6.99 3.13
N THR A 80 -4.22 7.74 2.17
CA THR A 80 -3.34 8.88 2.46
C THR A 80 -4.15 10.08 2.98
N ALA A 81 -3.48 11.06 3.60
CA ALA A 81 -4.15 12.22 4.20
C ALA A 81 -5.07 12.96 3.20
N CYS A 82 -6.37 13.07 3.51
CA CYS A 82 -7.40 13.57 2.60
C CYS A 82 -7.12 14.92 1.97
N TRP A 83 -6.47 15.83 2.71
CA TRP A 83 -6.15 17.17 2.20
C TRP A 83 -5.08 17.17 1.10
N LYS A 84 -4.33 16.07 0.93
CA LYS A 84 -3.37 15.85 -0.16
C LYS A 84 -3.90 14.90 -1.23
N THR A 85 -4.76 13.95 -0.84
CA THR A 85 -5.20 12.89 -1.73
C THR A 85 -6.11 13.48 -2.81
N PRO A 86 -5.78 13.31 -4.11
CA PRO A 86 -6.71 13.67 -5.17
C PRO A 86 -7.93 12.74 -5.11
N MET A 87 -9.11 13.33 -5.28
CA MET A 87 -10.40 12.60 -5.23
C MET A 87 -11.19 12.70 -6.54
N ASP A 88 -10.67 13.43 -7.51
CA ASP A 88 -11.26 13.67 -8.82
C ASP A 88 -10.18 13.92 -9.89
N GLY A 89 -10.66 14.06 -11.14
CA GLY A 89 -9.83 14.38 -12.29
C GLY A 89 -9.28 13.15 -13.04
N ALA A 90 -8.60 13.42 -14.15
CA ALA A 90 -7.92 12.41 -14.93
C ALA A 90 -6.73 11.82 -14.15
N GLU A 91 -6.39 10.57 -14.44
CA GLU A 91 -5.27 9.84 -13.84
C GLU A 91 -5.32 9.74 -12.30
N LEU A 92 -6.53 9.76 -11.74
CA LEU A 92 -6.77 9.72 -10.29
C LEU A 92 -5.97 8.60 -9.60
N ALA A 93 -6.05 7.38 -10.14
CA ALA A 93 -5.35 6.22 -9.60
C ALA A 93 -3.82 6.40 -9.57
N VAL A 94 -3.23 6.93 -10.65
CA VAL A 94 -1.79 7.18 -10.75
C VAL A 94 -1.35 8.24 -9.75
N ARG A 95 -2.11 9.32 -9.63
CA ARG A 95 -1.79 10.41 -8.68
C ARG A 95 -1.89 9.93 -7.23
N GLN A 96 -2.90 9.11 -6.90
CA GLN A 96 -3.00 8.48 -5.57
C GLN A 96 -1.82 7.53 -5.31
N ALA A 97 -1.42 6.71 -6.29
CA ALA A 97 -0.28 5.79 -6.15
C ALA A 97 1.06 6.53 -5.96
N ARG A 98 1.30 7.62 -6.69
CA ARG A 98 2.51 8.46 -6.49
C ARG A 98 2.56 9.07 -5.08
N LEU A 99 1.42 9.54 -4.57
CA LEU A 99 1.33 10.05 -3.20
C LEU A 99 1.62 8.94 -2.18
N ALA A 100 1.08 7.74 -2.38
CA ALA A 100 1.34 6.59 -1.54
C ALA A 100 2.83 6.22 -1.51
N VAL A 101 3.52 6.20 -2.65
CA VAL A 101 4.98 5.98 -2.70
C VAL A 101 5.73 7.06 -1.93
N ALA A 102 5.34 8.33 -2.06
CA ALA A 102 6.00 9.42 -1.34
C ALA A 102 5.84 9.28 0.18
N GLU A 103 4.64 8.94 0.67
CA GLU A 103 4.41 8.71 2.10
C GLU A 103 5.09 7.40 2.58
N TRP A 104 5.10 6.34 1.76
CA TRP A 104 5.82 5.10 2.05
C TRP A 104 7.32 5.32 2.20
N ARG A 105 7.93 6.05 1.26
CA ARG A 105 9.35 6.37 1.34
C ARG A 105 9.69 7.16 2.60
N ARG A 106 8.87 8.16 2.96
CA ARG A 106 9.03 8.88 4.23
C ARG A 106 8.91 7.95 5.44
N ALA A 107 8.02 6.97 5.39
CA ALA A 107 7.85 5.99 6.46
C ALA A 107 9.08 5.08 6.60
N VAL A 108 9.63 4.59 5.48
CA VAL A 108 10.88 3.82 5.43
C VAL A 108 12.06 4.63 5.95
N ASP A 109 12.23 5.87 5.48
CA ASP A 109 13.34 6.74 5.88
C ASP A 109 13.28 7.10 7.37
N ARG A 110 12.07 7.33 7.89
CA ARG A 110 11.86 7.75 9.29
C ARG A 110 11.91 6.59 10.28
N CYS A 111 11.39 5.43 9.90
CA CYS A 111 11.22 4.27 10.79
C CYS A 111 11.49 2.95 10.03
N PRO A 112 12.75 2.68 9.63
CA PRO A 112 13.08 1.57 8.74
C PRO A 112 12.78 0.18 9.32
N GLU A 113 12.70 0.06 10.64
CA GLU A 113 12.34 -1.18 11.33
C GLU A 113 10.84 -1.51 11.21
N HIS A 114 10.00 -0.48 11.09
CA HIS A 114 8.54 -0.60 11.08
C HIS A 114 7.86 0.33 10.05
N PRO A 115 8.22 0.25 8.75
CA PRO A 115 7.75 1.20 7.75
C PRO A 115 6.24 1.14 7.53
N VAL A 116 5.64 -0.05 7.60
CA VAL A 116 4.18 -0.23 7.50
C VAL A 116 3.45 0.49 8.63
N TRP A 117 3.95 0.36 9.86
CA TRP A 117 3.35 1.03 11.00
C TRP A 117 3.49 2.55 10.91
N ALA A 118 4.66 3.02 10.47
CA ALA A 118 4.91 4.44 10.26
C ALA A 118 4.06 5.03 9.14
N TYR A 119 3.79 4.27 8.08
CA TYR A 119 2.88 4.65 7.00
C TYR A 119 1.45 4.80 7.52
N ALA A 120 0.92 3.76 8.16
CA ALA A 120 -0.48 3.73 8.61
C ALA A 120 -0.77 4.71 9.78
N SER A 121 0.18 4.86 10.71
CA SER A 121 -0.06 5.60 11.96
C SER A 121 0.67 6.95 12.07
N GLY A 122 1.65 7.21 11.21
CA GLY A 122 2.55 8.35 11.31
C GLY A 122 3.53 8.29 12.50
N LYS A 123 3.69 7.13 13.16
CA LYS A 123 4.54 6.94 14.35
C LYS A 123 5.61 5.87 14.12
N CYS A 124 6.80 6.03 14.69
CA CYS A 124 7.85 5.00 14.66
C CYS A 124 7.75 3.97 15.78
N ALA A 125 7.10 4.31 16.90
CA ALA A 125 6.95 3.39 17.99
C ALA A 125 5.89 2.35 17.62
N ALA A 126 6.32 1.10 17.43
CA ALA A 126 5.46 -0.06 17.33
C ALA A 126 4.40 0.00 18.44
N SER A 127 3.12 -0.10 18.05
CA SER A 127 2.05 -0.36 19.02
C SER A 127 2.42 -1.57 19.87
N TRP A 128 1.80 -1.69 21.05
CA TRP A 128 1.94 -2.92 21.83
C TRP A 128 1.62 -4.17 20.98
N VAL A 129 0.69 -4.06 20.02
CA VAL A 129 0.38 -5.12 19.04
C VAL A 129 1.56 -5.42 18.12
N ALA A 130 2.21 -4.41 17.52
CA ALA A 130 3.38 -4.62 16.66
C ALA A 130 4.56 -5.24 17.45
N ARG A 131 4.82 -4.77 18.67
CA ARG A 131 5.84 -5.37 19.56
C ARG A 131 5.52 -6.82 19.91
N ARG A 132 4.25 -7.13 20.18
CA ARG A 132 3.80 -8.50 20.43
C ARG A 132 3.98 -9.38 19.19
N TYR A 133 3.62 -8.89 18.00
CA TYR A 133 3.79 -9.62 16.75
C TYR A 133 5.28 -9.93 16.46
N GLU A 134 6.18 -8.98 16.69
CA GLU A 134 7.62 -9.22 16.57
C GLU A 134 8.14 -10.26 17.55
N GLN A 135 7.62 -10.28 18.78
CA GLN A 135 7.94 -11.32 19.75
C GLN A 135 7.42 -12.70 19.29
N GLU A 136 6.19 -12.76 18.77
CA GLU A 136 5.59 -13.98 18.23
C GLU A 136 6.37 -14.52 17.02
N ILE A 137 6.76 -13.65 16.06
CA ILE A 137 7.64 -14.06 14.95
C ILE A 137 8.96 -14.59 15.48
N ARG A 138 9.66 -13.82 16.35
CA ARG A 138 10.97 -14.25 16.88
C ARG A 138 10.87 -15.60 17.58
N ALA A 139 9.80 -15.84 18.34
CA ALA A 139 9.55 -17.13 18.97
C ALA A 139 9.30 -18.24 17.93
N ALA A 140 8.60 -17.95 16.82
CA ALA A 140 8.32 -18.93 15.77
C ALA A 140 9.53 -19.27 14.89
N VAL A 141 10.53 -18.38 14.78
CA VAL A 141 11.77 -18.61 13.99
C VAL A 141 13.00 -18.95 14.82
N THR A 142 12.89 -19.01 16.15
CA THR A 142 13.98 -19.52 17.02
C THR A 142 13.79 -21.04 17.18
N PRO A 143 14.73 -21.88 16.72
CA PRO A 143 14.61 -23.33 16.74
C PRO A 143 14.62 -23.93 18.16
#